data_AF-V4LY76-F1
#
_entry.id   AF-V4LY76-F1
#
_cell.length_a   1.000
_cell.length_b   1.000
_cell.length_c   1.000
_cell.angle_alpha   90.00
_cell.angle_beta   90.00
_cell.angle_gamma   90.00
#
_symmetry.space_group_name_H-M   'P 1'
#
loop_
_entity.id
_entity.type
_entity.pdbx_description
1 polymer ?
#
loop_
_entity_poly.entity_id
_entity_poly.type
_entity_poly.pdbx_seq_one_letter_code
_entity_poly.pdbx_strand_id
1 'polypeptide(L)'
;MLDTEAFSFLTKAMESEFVPIIVLATNRGMTTVRGTDEVAPHGMPRDLLDRLLIITTRPYTEDEIREILKLRASEEDVELSEDALALLTKIGKERSLRYAVQLLQPAKVVAERRGSGRVEVPDVEYVSKIFADLRTSIDYVEKYKDLLLR
;
A
#
# COMPACT_ATOMS: atom_id res chain seq x y z
N MET A 1 0.01 -16.13 -1.39
CA MET A 1 1.46 -16.17 -1.69
C MET A 1 1.73 -17.51 -2.35
N LEU A 2 2.45 -17.49 -3.47
CA LEU A 2 2.72 -18.68 -4.29
C LEU A 2 3.49 -19.73 -3.48
N ASP A 3 3.20 -20.99 -3.76
CA ASP A 3 3.89 -22.16 -3.23
C ASP A 3 4.87 -22.73 -4.27
N THR A 4 5.65 -23.72 -3.84
CA THR A 4 6.67 -24.37 -4.67
C THR A 4 6.08 -24.96 -5.95
N GLU A 5 4.87 -25.51 -5.91
CA GLU A 5 4.18 -26.05 -7.08
C GLU A 5 3.86 -24.95 -8.09
N ALA A 6 3.35 -23.80 -7.63
CA ALA A 6 3.07 -22.67 -8.51
C ALA A 6 4.35 -22.07 -9.11
N PHE A 7 5.46 -22.02 -8.36
CA PHE A 7 6.76 -21.61 -8.91
C PHE A 7 7.26 -22.60 -9.96
N SER A 8 7.10 -23.90 -9.73
CA SER A 8 7.47 -24.94 -10.71
C SER A 8 6.66 -24.80 -12.00
N PHE A 9 5.36 -24.48 -11.88
CA PHE A 9 4.51 -24.17 -13.03
C PHE A 9 5.01 -22.93 -13.79
N LEU A 10 5.36 -21.85 -13.08
CA LEU A 10 5.88 -20.64 -13.70
C LEU A 10 7.21 -20.88 -14.41
N THR A 11 8.14 -21.62 -13.80
CA THR A 11 9.42 -21.99 -14.42
C THR A 11 9.20 -22.74 -15.74
N LYS A 12 8.25 -23.69 -15.76
CA LYS A 12 7.89 -24.42 -17.00
C LYS A 12 7.19 -23.53 -18.02
N ALA A 13 6.29 -22.65 -17.57
CA ALA A 13 5.58 -21.72 -18.45
C ALA A 13 6.54 -20.73 -19.12
N MET A 14 7.59 -20.29 -18.41
CA MET A 14 8.66 -19.42 -18.93
C MET A 14 9.49 -20.05 -20.04
N GLU A 15 9.49 -21.38 -20.16
CA GLU A 15 10.18 -22.10 -21.24
C GLU A 15 9.32 -22.25 -22.50
N SER A 16 8.05 -21.84 -22.46
CA SER A 16 7.14 -21.87 -23.61
C SER A 16 7.41 -20.73 -24.59
N GLU A 17 7.33 -21.02 -25.90
CA GLU A 17 7.50 -20.04 -26.98
C GLU A 17 6.50 -18.88 -26.90
N PHE A 18 5.30 -19.13 -26.37
CA PHE A 18 4.21 -18.15 -26.29
C PHE A 18 4.05 -17.54 -24.90
N VAL A 19 5.08 -17.57 -24.06
CA VAL A 19 4.99 -16.97 -22.72
C VAL A 19 4.92 -15.44 -22.82
N PRO A 20 3.94 -14.78 -22.16
CA PRO A 20 3.91 -13.34 -22.08
C PRO A 20 5.01 -12.82 -21.14
N ILE A 21 5.22 -11.50 -21.15
CA ILE A 21 6.09 -10.85 -20.16
C ILE A 21 5.47 -11.03 -18.76
N ILE A 22 6.22 -11.66 -17.86
CA ILE A 22 5.80 -11.86 -16.47
C ILE A 22 6.44 -10.78 -15.61
N VAL A 23 5.60 -9.96 -14.95
CA VAL A 23 6.04 -8.97 -13.97
C VAL A 23 5.62 -9.43 -12.59
N LEU A 24 6.61 -9.68 -11.72
CA LEU A 24 6.41 -10.07 -10.33
C LEU A 24 6.76 -8.89 -9.42
N ALA A 25 6.03 -8.78 -8.31
CA ALA A 25 6.33 -7.80 -7.26
C ALA A 25 6.27 -8.48 -5.89
N THR A 26 7.24 -8.15 -5.04
CA THR A 26 7.29 -8.63 -3.65
C THR A 26 7.69 -7.48 -2.73
N ASN A 27 7.11 -7.48 -1.53
CA ASN A 27 7.48 -6.59 -0.44
C ASN A 27 8.23 -7.33 0.69
N ARG A 28 8.64 -8.59 0.46
CA ARG A 28 9.38 -9.40 1.43
C ARG A 28 10.85 -9.51 1.05
N GLY A 29 11.71 -9.33 2.05
CA GLY A 29 13.16 -9.52 1.94
C GLY A 29 13.53 -11.01 1.95
N MET A 30 13.67 -11.60 3.13
CA MET A 30 13.88 -13.05 3.30
C MET A 30 12.61 -13.68 3.85
N THR A 31 12.14 -14.78 3.25
CA THR A 31 10.97 -15.52 3.77
C THR A 31 11.06 -16.97 3.33
N THR A 32 10.36 -17.86 4.05
CA THR A 32 10.29 -19.28 3.69
C THR A 32 9.51 -19.48 2.40
N VAL A 33 10.03 -20.32 1.51
CA VAL A 33 9.29 -20.74 0.32
C VAL A 33 8.12 -21.62 0.78
N ARG A 34 6.88 -21.24 0.45
CA ARG A 34 5.70 -21.98 0.93
C ARG A 34 5.70 -23.38 0.31
N GLY A 35 5.67 -24.41 1.16
CA GLY A 35 5.78 -25.80 0.73
C GLY A 35 7.15 -26.42 1.03
N THR A 36 8.13 -25.64 1.51
CA THR A 36 9.42 -26.15 1.99
C THR A 36 9.80 -25.48 3.31
N ASP A 37 10.89 -25.97 3.92
CA ASP A 37 11.52 -25.36 5.10
C ASP A 37 12.69 -24.41 4.72
N GLU A 38 12.89 -24.15 3.42
CA GLU A 38 14.00 -23.31 2.95
C GLU A 38 13.64 -21.82 3.02
N VAL A 39 14.53 -21.03 3.61
CA VAL A 39 14.45 -19.56 3.60
C VAL A 39 15.22 -19.02 2.40
N ALA A 40 14.52 -18.31 1.52
CA ALA A 40 15.09 -17.75 0.31
C ALA A 40 14.77 -16.25 0.16
N PRO A 41 15.58 -15.49 -0.60
CA PRO A 41 15.24 -14.13 -0.99
C PRO A 41 13.87 -14.11 -1.65
N HIS A 42 13.05 -13.13 -1.30
CA HIS A 42 11.70 -12.93 -1.85
C HIS A 42 10.71 -14.09 -1.68
N GLY A 43 11.11 -15.17 -0.99
CA GLY A 43 10.32 -16.39 -0.86
C GLY A 43 10.22 -17.18 -2.15
N MET A 44 11.18 -17.02 -3.06
CA MET A 44 11.23 -17.67 -4.36
C MET A 44 12.36 -18.70 -4.39
N PRO A 45 12.18 -19.83 -5.11
CA PRO A 45 13.26 -20.76 -5.40
C PRO A 45 14.44 -20.07 -6.11
N ARG A 46 15.67 -20.46 -5.77
CA ARG A 46 16.90 -19.83 -6.29
C ARG A 46 17.03 -19.93 -7.81
N ASP A 47 16.61 -21.06 -8.38
CA ASP A 47 16.60 -21.32 -9.82
C ASP A 47 15.71 -20.35 -10.59
N LEU A 48 14.60 -19.93 -10.00
CA LEU A 48 13.74 -18.91 -10.59
C LEU A 48 14.36 -17.52 -10.44
N LEU A 49 14.91 -17.19 -9.27
CA LEU A 49 15.54 -15.89 -9.01
C LEU A 49 16.69 -15.59 -9.99
N ASP A 50 17.53 -16.58 -10.30
CA ASP A 50 18.65 -16.43 -11.23
C ASP A 50 18.20 -16.12 -12.67
N ARG A 51 16.93 -16.39 -13.00
CA ARG A 51 16.31 -16.11 -14.32
C ARG A 51 15.58 -14.75 -14.36
N LEU A 52 15.45 -14.04 -13.25
CA LEU A 52 14.68 -12.80 -13.17
C LEU A 52 15.55 -11.55 -13.21
N LEU A 53 15.06 -10.50 -13.87
CA LEU A 53 15.62 -9.16 -13.75
C LEU A 53 14.98 -8.45 -12.54
N ILE A 54 15.80 -8.13 -11.54
CA ILE A 54 15.32 -7.49 -10.31
C ILE A 54 15.47 -5.97 -10.41
N ILE A 55 14.34 -5.26 -10.31
CA ILE A 55 14.29 -3.80 -10.21
C ILE A 55 13.90 -3.42 -8.79
N THR A 56 14.73 -2.63 -8.12
CA THR A 56 14.44 -2.16 -6.76
C THR A 56 13.72 -0.82 -6.79
N THR A 57 12.68 -0.70 -5.95
CA THR A 57 11.97 0.57 -5.73
C THR A 57 12.46 1.22 -4.43
N ARG A 58 12.57 2.55 -4.42
CA ARG A 58 12.87 3.32 -3.21
C ARG A 58 11.59 3.91 -2.60
N PRO A 59 11.54 4.15 -1.29
CA PRO A 59 10.47 4.93 -0.69
C PRO A 59 10.40 6.33 -1.32
N TYR A 60 9.18 6.85 -1.46
CA TYR A 60 8.95 8.20 -1.98
C TYR A 60 9.45 9.27 -1.00
N THR A 61 9.94 10.38 -1.54
CA THR A 61 10.21 11.60 -0.76
C THR A 61 8.91 12.32 -0.41
N GLU A 62 8.99 13.29 0.49
CA GLU A 62 7.82 14.10 0.88
C GLU A 62 7.25 14.90 -0.30
N ASP A 63 8.11 15.46 -1.14
CA ASP A 63 7.72 16.18 -2.35
C ASP A 63 7.05 15.24 -3.37
N GLU A 64 7.60 14.04 -3.56
CA GLU A 64 7.00 13.02 -4.43
C GLU A 64 5.61 12.59 -3.91
N ILE A 65 5.44 12.43 -2.59
CA ILE A 65 4.14 12.12 -1.97
C ILE A 65 3.14 13.25 -2.23
N ARG A 66 3.55 14.51 -2.05
CA ARG A 66 2.69 15.68 -2.28
C ARG A 66 2.19 15.72 -3.72
N GLU A 67 3.07 15.52 -4.69
CA GLU A 67 2.69 15.54 -6.11
C GLU A 67 1.77 14.36 -6.46
N ILE A 68 2.02 13.16 -5.94
CA ILE A 68 1.12 12.02 -6.14
C ILE A 68 -0.27 12.32 -5.56
N LEU A 69 -0.35 12.87 -4.35
CA LEU A 69 -1.64 13.22 -3.73
C LEU A 69 -2.38 14.30 -4.51
N LYS A 70 -1.66 15.29 -5.04
CA LYS A 70 -2.23 16.34 -5.88
C LYS A 70 -2.81 15.78 -7.18
N LEU A 71 -2.07 14.88 -7.85
CA LEU A 71 -2.54 14.19 -9.04
C LEU A 71 -3.77 13.34 -8.75
N ARG A 72 -3.75 12.55 -7.66
CA ARG A 72 -4.89 11.71 -7.27
C ARG A 72 -6.13 12.54 -6.92
N ALA A 73 -5.96 13.65 -6.21
CA ALA A 73 -7.07 14.55 -5.91
C ALA A 73 -7.67 15.14 -7.19
N SER A 74 -6.84 15.49 -8.17
CA SER A 74 -7.32 15.95 -9.48
C SER A 74 -8.01 14.85 -10.29
N GLU A 75 -7.52 13.61 -10.27
CA GLU A 75 -8.16 12.47 -10.95
C GLU A 75 -9.51 12.10 -10.33
N GLU A 76 -9.66 12.34 -9.03
CA GLU A 76 -10.84 11.98 -8.25
C GLU A 76 -11.83 13.15 -8.05
N ASP A 77 -11.60 14.29 -8.72
CA ASP A 77 -12.37 15.53 -8.60
C ASP A 77 -12.55 15.98 -7.13
N VAL A 78 -11.46 15.95 -6.37
CA VAL A 78 -11.40 16.40 -4.97
C VAL A 78 -10.67 17.75 -4.91
N GLU A 79 -11.41 18.82 -4.65
CA GLU A 79 -10.80 20.13 -4.41
C GLU A 79 -10.18 20.19 -3.01
N LEU A 80 -8.85 20.32 -2.93
CA LEU A 80 -8.12 20.43 -1.66
C LEU A 80 -7.70 21.88 -1.37
N SER A 81 -7.66 22.26 -0.09
CA SER A 81 -6.85 23.40 0.35
C SER A 81 -5.36 23.03 0.40
N GLU A 82 -4.48 24.01 0.23
CA GLU A 82 -3.02 23.77 0.33
C GLU A 82 -2.63 23.23 1.71
N ASP A 83 -3.31 23.69 2.76
CA ASP A 83 -3.10 23.22 4.14
C ASP A 83 -3.58 21.77 4.32
N ALA A 84 -4.72 21.40 3.70
CA ALA A 84 -5.22 20.03 3.72
C ALA A 84 -4.25 19.09 2.97
N LEU A 85 -3.71 19.53 1.83
CA LEU A 85 -2.70 18.79 1.08
C LEU A 85 -1.41 18.61 1.90
N ALA A 86 -0.96 19.65 2.61
CA ALA A 86 0.20 19.55 3.49
C ALA A 86 -0.03 18.55 4.63
N LEU A 87 -1.22 18.55 5.25
CA LEU A 87 -1.57 17.58 6.28
C LEU A 87 -1.62 16.15 5.73
N LEU A 88 -2.25 15.93 4.57
CA LEU A 88 -2.30 14.61 3.92
C LEU A 88 -0.90 14.12 3.54
N THR A 89 -0.02 15.01 3.10
CA THR A 89 1.38 14.70 2.78
C THR A 89 2.12 14.21 4.03
N LYS A 90 1.96 14.92 5.16
CA LYS A 90 2.52 14.51 6.44
C LYS A 90 1.99 13.14 6.88
N ILE A 91 0.68 12.92 6.77
CA ILE A 91 0.05 11.61 7.06
C ILE A 91 0.62 10.51 6.15
N GLY A 92 0.83 10.81 4.86
CA GLY A 92 1.40 9.89 3.89
C GLY A 92 2.83 9.45 4.23
N LYS A 93 3.62 10.38 4.77
CA LYS A 93 5.00 10.13 5.23
C LYS A 93 5.04 9.36 6.56
N GLU A 94 4.21 9.72 7.53
CA GLU A 94 4.21 9.09 8.87
C GLU A 94 3.59 7.68 8.85
N ARG A 95 2.55 7.49 8.03
CA ARG A 95 1.79 6.24 7.92
C ARG A 95 2.07 5.53 6.61
N SER A 96 1.31 5.83 5.56
CA SER A 96 1.55 5.31 4.21
C SER A 96 0.84 6.17 3.15
N LEU A 97 1.42 6.22 1.95
CA LEU A 97 0.80 6.87 0.79
C LEU A 97 -0.58 6.28 0.48
N ARG A 98 -0.74 4.95 0.59
CA ARG A 98 -2.04 4.28 0.36
C ARG A 98 -3.12 4.82 1.29
N TYR A 99 -2.80 4.94 2.58
CA TYR A 99 -3.74 5.46 3.56
C TYR A 99 -4.10 6.91 3.27
N ALA A 100 -3.13 7.77 2.96
CA ALA A 100 -3.38 9.16 2.61
C ALA A 100 -4.28 9.32 1.37
N VAL A 101 -4.08 8.52 0.32
CA VAL A 101 -4.95 8.50 -0.87
C VAL A 101 -6.37 8.04 -0.50
N GLN A 102 -6.49 6.99 0.32
CA GLN A 102 -7.80 6.48 0.76
C GLN A 102 -8.61 7.50 1.59
N LEU A 103 -7.95 8.48 2.22
CA LEU A 103 -8.64 9.53 2.97
C LEU A 103 -9.26 10.63 2.08
N LEU A 104 -8.87 10.73 0.79
CA LEU A 104 -9.37 11.78 -0.11
C LEU A 104 -10.89 11.73 -0.29
N GLN A 105 -11.44 10.56 -0.62
CA GLN A 105 -12.89 10.38 -0.82
C GLN A 105 -13.70 10.62 0.47
N PRO A 106 -13.36 10.00 1.62
CA PRO A 106 -14.06 10.32 2.86
C PRO A 106 -13.98 11.80 3.23
N ALA A 107 -12.83 12.46 3.00
CA ALA A 107 -12.68 13.88 3.32
C ALA A 107 -13.59 14.75 2.42
N LYS A 108 -13.73 14.40 1.14
CA LYS A 108 -14.69 15.03 0.22
C LYS A 108 -16.13 14.91 0.73
N VAL A 109 -16.55 13.70 1.11
CA VAL A 109 -17.92 13.48 1.63
C VAL A 109 -18.17 14.30 2.90
N VAL A 110 -17.16 14.46 3.76
CA VAL A 110 -17.27 15.28 4.97
C VAL A 110 -17.36 16.77 4.64
N ALA A 111 -16.55 17.25 3.69
CA ALA A 111 -16.62 18.63 3.21
C ALA A 111 -18.00 18.93 2.59
N GLU A 112 -18.52 18.03 1.75
CA GLU A 112 -19.85 18.15 1.14
C GLU A 112 -20.95 18.22 2.21
N ARG A 113 -20.87 17.38 3.26
CA ARG A 113 -21.80 17.43 4.40
C ARG A 113 -21.73 18.74 5.18
N ARG A 114 -20.55 19.36 5.24
CA ARG A 114 -20.35 20.70 5.83
C ARG A 114 -20.87 21.81 4.92
N GLY A 115 -21.21 21.51 3.66
CA GLY A 115 -21.66 22.47 2.66
C GLY A 115 -20.53 23.14 1.88
N SER A 116 -19.30 22.60 1.95
CA SER A 116 -18.15 23.07 1.18
C SER A 116 -17.82 22.08 0.06
N GLY A 117 -17.57 22.57 -1.16
CA GLY A 117 -17.01 21.76 -2.24
C GLY A 117 -15.50 21.50 -2.08
N ARG A 118 -14.85 22.24 -1.18
CA ARG A 118 -13.42 22.18 -0.93
C ARG A 118 -13.11 21.52 0.41
N VAL A 119 -12.24 20.52 0.38
CA VAL A 119 -11.71 19.81 1.53
C VAL A 119 -10.69 20.68 2.25
N GLU A 120 -10.92 20.88 3.54
CA GLU A 120 -10.06 21.65 4.43
C GLU A 120 -9.44 20.75 5.52
N VAL A 121 -8.51 21.33 6.30
CA VAL A 121 -7.83 20.64 7.40
C VAL A 121 -8.81 19.93 8.37
N PRO A 122 -9.92 20.54 8.81
CA PRO A 122 -10.85 19.89 9.73
C PRO A 122 -11.48 18.63 9.16
N ASP A 123 -11.72 18.59 7.85
CA ASP A 123 -12.34 17.44 7.18
C ASP A 123 -11.35 16.25 7.19
N VAL A 124 -10.06 16.52 6.90
CA VAL A 124 -8.97 15.53 6.95
C VAL A 124 -8.73 15.02 8.38
N GLU A 125 -8.70 15.92 9.37
CA GLU A 125 -8.56 15.56 10.78
C GLU A 125 -9.72 14.69 11.26
N TYR A 126 -10.95 14.99 10.83
CA TYR A 126 -12.12 14.22 11.20
C TYR A 126 -12.05 12.80 10.64
N VAL A 127 -11.73 12.63 9.35
CA VAL A 127 -11.65 11.30 8.74
C VAL A 127 -10.47 10.49 9.29
N SER A 128 -9.34 11.13 9.57
CA SER A 128 -8.17 10.44 10.14
C SER A 128 -8.37 9.93 11.56
N LYS A 129 -9.37 10.44 12.30
CA LYS A 129 -9.80 9.93 13.62
C LYS A 129 -10.75 8.74 13.49
N ILE A 130 -11.54 8.69 12.42
CA ILE A 130 -12.55 7.66 12.19
C ILE A 130 -11.94 6.42 11.53
N PHE A 131 -11.14 6.63 10.49
CA PHE A 131 -10.51 5.56 9.74
C PHE A 131 -9.14 5.26 10.35
N ALA A 132 -8.96 4.06 10.86
CA ALA A 132 -7.68 3.61 11.38
C ALA A 132 -6.75 3.21 10.22
N ASP A 133 -5.47 3.54 10.32
CA ASP A 133 -4.44 2.93 9.50
C ASP A 133 -4.04 1.55 10.07
N LEU A 134 -3.22 0.81 9.31
CA LEU A 134 -2.82 -0.54 9.70
C LEU A 134 -2.14 -0.58 11.08
N ARG A 135 -1.29 0.40 11.41
CA ARG A 135 -0.58 0.44 12.70
C ARG A 135 -1.56 0.66 13.85
N THR A 136 -2.41 1.69 13.74
CA THR A 136 -3.43 1.96 14.76
C THR A 136 -4.38 0.78 14.94
N SER A 137 -4.71 0.09 13.85
CA SER A 137 -5.56 -1.10 13.91
C SER A 137 -4.90 -2.26 14.65
N ILE A 138 -3.59 -2.49 14.45
CA ILE A 138 -2.83 -3.51 15.17
C ILE A 138 -2.78 -3.16 16.66
N ASP A 139 -2.44 -1.92 17.00
CA ASP A 139 -2.36 -1.44 18.39
C ASP A 139 -3.70 -1.59 19.11
N TYR A 140 -4.81 -1.33 18.41
CA TYR A 140 -6.15 -1.53 18.95
C TYR A 140 -6.42 -3.01 19.28
N VAL A 141 -6.11 -3.92 18.34
CA VAL A 141 -6.32 -5.36 18.54
C VAL A 141 -5.44 -5.89 19.68
N GLU A 142 -4.19 -5.44 19.78
CA GLU A 142 -3.30 -5.82 20.87
C GLU A 142 -3.81 -5.33 22.23
N LYS A 143 -4.30 -4.09 22.31
CA LYS A 143 -4.85 -3.52 23.53
C LYS A 143 -6.09 -4.26 24.04
N TYR A 144 -6.92 -4.77 23.14
CA TYR A 144 -8.18 -5.46 23.48
C TYR A 144 -8.12 -6.98 23.28
N LYS A 145 -6.91 -7.53 23.15
CA LYS A 145 -6.66 -8.94 22.84
C LYS A 145 -7.43 -9.91 23.75
N ASP A 146 -7.46 -9.66 25.05
CA ASP A 146 -8.11 -10.54 26.03
C ASP A 146 -9.63 -10.56 25.94
N LEU A 147 -10.23 -9.49 25.41
CA LEU A 147 -11.68 -9.40 25.15
C LEU A 147 -12.05 -10.04 23.80
N LEU A 148 -11.16 -9.94 22.81
CA LEU A 148 -11.39 -10.43 21.44
C LEU A 148 -11.09 -11.93 21.27
N LEU A 149 -10.30 -12.52 22.17
CA LEU A 149 -9.95 -13.95 22.17
C LEU A 149 -10.87 -14.82 23.04
N ARG A 150 -11.94 -14.26 23.59
CA ARG A 150 -13.03 -15.02 24.24
C ARG A 150 -14.08 -15.42 23.22
#